data_AF-A0A9E2LLQ6-F1
#
_entry.id   AF-A0A9E2LLQ6-F1
#
_cell.length_a   1.000
_cell.length_b   1.000
_cell.length_c   1.000
_cell.angle_alpha   90.00
_cell.angle_beta   90.00
_cell.angle_gamma   90.00
#
_symmetry.space_group_name_H-M   'P 1'
#
loop_
_entity.id
_entity.type
_entity.pdbx_description
1 polymer ?
#
loop_
_entity_poly.entity_id
_entity_poly.type
_entity_poly.pdbx_seq_one_letter_code
_entity_poly.pdbx_strand_id
1 'polypeptide(L)'
;MMEDPILFTLTAIFLIVIPIVSKKIGRYKPRRYFLLPMIAMGVAFPMFLFLMIVPTMPYAIYYFYASMSLWTGGFIGFFFSIYFYSKRR
;
A
#
# COMPACT_ATOMS: atom_id res chain seq x y z
N MET A 1 -2.16 -13.94 20.28
CA MET A 1 -2.37 -14.35 18.87
C MET A 1 -3.86 -14.32 18.57
N MET A 2 -4.51 -13.16 18.70
CA MET A 2 -5.74 -12.92 17.94
C MET A 2 -5.27 -12.31 16.63
N GLU A 3 -5.60 -12.96 15.53
CA GLU A 3 -5.46 -12.38 14.20
C GLU A 3 -6.30 -11.11 14.17
N ASP A 4 -5.68 -9.94 14.36
CA ASP A 4 -6.43 -8.70 14.51
C ASP A 4 -7.24 -8.44 13.24
N PRO A 5 -8.58 -8.60 13.28
CA PRO A 5 -9.41 -8.65 12.08
C PRO A 5 -9.38 -7.31 11.33
N ILE A 6 -9.05 -6.24 12.03
CA ILE A 6 -8.88 -4.88 11.49
C ILE A 6 -7.68 -4.82 10.55
N LEU A 7 -6.52 -5.38 10.93
CA LEU A 7 -5.34 -5.41 10.08
C LEU A 7 -5.58 -6.24 8.82
N PHE A 8 -6.21 -7.42 8.97
CA PHE A 8 -6.57 -8.27 7.83
C PHE A 8 -7.57 -7.62 6.88
N THR A 9 -8.57 -6.91 7.42
CA THR A 9 -9.55 -6.21 6.61
C THR A 9 -8.91 -5.05 5.85
N LEU A 10 -8.09 -4.24 6.52
CA LEU A 10 -7.39 -3.10 5.89
C LEU A 10 -6.41 -3.56 4.82
N THR A 11 -5.58 -4.57 5.10
CA THR A 11 -4.67 -5.18 4.12
C THR A 11 -5.44 -5.72 2.91
N ALA A 12 -6.52 -6.46 3.11
CA ALA A 12 -7.34 -6.99 2.01
C ALA A 12 -7.95 -5.87 1.14
N ILE A 13 -8.44 -4.80 1.76
CA ILE A 13 -8.97 -3.64 1.02
C ILE A 13 -7.85 -3.00 0.18
N PHE A 14 -6.70 -2.68 0.76
CA PHE A 14 -5.61 -2.03 0.03
C PHE A 14 -5.01 -2.92 -1.06
N LEU A 15 -4.97 -4.23 -0.84
CA LEU A 15 -4.55 -5.23 -1.83
C LEU A 15 -5.41 -5.22 -3.09
N ILE A 16 -6.69 -4.87 -2.98
CA ILE A 16 -7.62 -4.83 -4.10
C ILE A 16 -7.68 -3.42 -4.69
N VAL A 17 -7.79 -2.40 -3.84
CA VAL A 17 -7.99 -1.00 -4.26
C VAL A 17 -6.78 -0.45 -5.00
N ILE A 18 -5.56 -0.64 -4.47
CA ILE A 18 -4.33 -0.10 -5.09
C ILE A 18 -4.13 -0.60 -6.53
N PRO A 19 -4.16 -1.92 -6.82
CA PRO A 19 -3.99 -2.39 -8.19
C PRO A 19 -5.17 -2.03 -9.10
N ILE A 20 -6.42 -2.02 -8.61
CA ILE A 20 -7.58 -1.64 -9.43
C ILE A 20 -7.50 -0.18 -9.85
N VAL A 21 -7.24 0.73 -8.90
CA VAL A 21 -7.16 2.16 -9.18
C VAL A 21 -5.91 2.46 -10.03
N SER A 22 -4.77 1.82 -9.72
CA SER A 22 -3.56 1.88 -10.55
C SER A 22 -3.84 1.48 -12.00
N LYS A 23 -4.55 0.37 -12.21
CA LYS A 23 -4.93 -0.12 -13.55
C LYS A 23 -5.83 0.88 -14.28
N LYS A 24 -6.82 1.47 -13.59
CA LYS A 24 -7.74 2.45 -14.17
C LYS A 24 -7.01 3.73 -14.58
N ILE A 25 -6.07 4.21 -13.76
CA ILE A 25 -5.28 5.41 -14.06
C ILE A 25 -4.25 5.14 -15.16
N GLY A 26 -3.57 4.00 -15.12
CA GLY A 26 -2.55 3.60 -16.10
C GLY A 26 -3.12 3.36 -17.50
N ARG A 27 -4.43 3.10 -17.63
CA ARG A 27 -5.10 3.02 -18.95
C ARG A 27 -4.91 4.29 -19.78
N TYR A 28 -4.96 5.47 -19.16
CA TYR A 28 -4.84 6.78 -19.83
C TYR A 28 -3.38 7.19 -20.07
N LYS A 29 -2.46 6.91 -19.14
CA LYS A 29 -1.03 7.19 -19.29
C LYS A 29 -0.21 6.05 -18.69
N PRO A 30 0.61 5.32 -19.49
CA PRO A 30 1.32 4.13 -19.01
C PRO A 30 2.35 4.43 -17.92
N ARG A 31 2.87 5.66 -17.82
CA ARG A 31 3.75 6.06 -16.70
C ARG A 31 3.03 6.09 -15.34
N ARG A 32 1.69 6.14 -15.31
CA ARG A 32 0.92 6.28 -14.06
C ARG A 32 0.56 4.97 -13.37
N TYR A 33 0.89 3.81 -13.95
CA TYR A 33 0.74 2.51 -13.26
C TYR A 33 1.56 2.47 -11.96
N PHE A 34 2.72 3.10 -11.91
CA PHE A 34 3.58 3.06 -10.72
C PHE A 34 3.23 4.09 -9.65
N LEU A 35 2.41 5.09 -9.99
CA LEU A 35 2.23 6.29 -9.17
C LEU A 35 1.55 5.98 -7.83
N LEU A 36 0.46 5.20 -7.85
CA LEU A 36 -0.26 4.78 -6.65
C LEU A 36 0.56 3.85 -5.74
N PRO A 37 1.16 2.77 -6.26
CA PRO A 37 2.07 1.91 -5.51
C PRO A 37 3.21 2.69 -4.83
N MET A 38 3.86 3.59 -5.57
CA MET A 38 4.98 4.37 -5.05
C MET A 38 4.54 5.35 -3.97
N ILE A 39 3.39 6.01 -4.12
CA ILE A 39 2.86 6.89 -3.06
C ILE A 39 2.51 6.08 -1.82
N ALA A 40 1.86 4.92 -1.96
CA ALA A 40 1.51 4.07 -0.83
C ALA A 40 2.77 3.65 -0.04
N MET A 41 3.81 3.20 -0.73
CA MET A 41 5.09 2.85 -0.09
C MET A 41 5.81 4.06 0.49
N GLY A 42 5.78 5.20 -0.22
CA GLY A 42 6.41 6.45 0.19
C GLY A 42 5.78 7.09 1.42
N VAL A 43 4.49 6.84 1.68
CA VAL A 43 3.79 7.25 2.91
C VAL A 43 3.96 6.20 4.01
N ALA A 44 3.92 4.91 3.66
CA ALA A 44 4.02 3.82 4.63
C ALA A 44 5.36 3.84 5.38
N PHE A 45 6.47 4.09 4.67
CA PHE A 45 7.82 4.00 5.25
C PHE A 45 8.12 5.09 6.30
N PRO A 46 7.89 6.39 6.05
CA PRO A 46 8.04 7.41 7.08
C PRO A 46 7.11 7.18 8.27
N MET A 47 5.87 6.74 8.02
CA MET A 47 4.91 6.41 9.08
C MET A 47 5.40 5.26 9.96
N PHE A 48 5.98 4.22 9.36
CA PHE A 48 6.60 3.11 10.08
C PHE A 48 7.78 3.58 10.95
N LEU A 49 8.69 4.36 10.36
CA LEU A 49 9.86 4.89 11.06
C LEU A 49 9.45 5.75 12.26
N PHE A 50 8.45 6.60 12.08
CA PHE A 50 7.94 7.46 13.14
C PHE A 50 7.39 6.64 14.32
N LEU A 51 6.65 5.57 14.05
CA LEU A 51 6.12 4.68 15.09
C LEU A 51 7.21 3.88 15.81
N MET A 52 8.28 3.52 15.12
CA MET A 52 9.44 2.87 15.73
C MET A 52 10.18 3.80 16.69
N ILE A 53 10.23 5.10 16.40
CA ILE A 53 10.86 6.11 17.25
C ILE A 53 9.96 6.47 18.44
N VAL A 54 8.65 6.58 18.22
CA VAL A 54 7.68 6.95 19.27
C VAL A 54 6.53 5.94 19.34
N PRO A 55 6.76 4.77 19.97
CA PRO A 55 5.76 3.69 20.01
C PRO A 55 4.63 3.93 21.03
N THR A 56 4.80 4.86 21.96
CA THR A 56 3.89 5.09 23.10
C THR A 56 2.76 6.07 22.81
N MET A 57 2.57 6.49 21.55
CA MET A 57 1.49 7.39 21.18
C MET A 57 0.11 6.70 21.28
N PRO A 58 -0.95 7.45 21.66
CA PRO A 58 -2.31 6.93 21.53
C PRO A 58 -2.56 6.54 20.07
N TYR A 59 -3.20 5.38 19.88
CA TYR A 59 -3.49 4.81 18.56
C TYR A 59 -2.28 4.34 17.73
N ALA A 60 -1.06 4.25 18.30
CA ALA A 60 0.14 3.78 17.59
C ALA A 60 -0.07 2.43 16.86
N ILE A 61 -0.82 1.51 17.48
CA ILE A 61 -1.20 0.23 16.89
C ILE A 61 -1.99 0.39 15.58
N TYR A 62 -2.94 1.33 15.51
CA TYR A 62 -3.74 1.54 14.30
C TYR A 62 -2.90 2.19 13.18
N TYR A 63 -2.01 3.12 13.53
CA TYR A 63 -1.06 3.68 12.57
C TYR A 63 -0.07 2.64 12.06
N PHE A 64 0.35 1.71 12.92
CA PHE A 64 1.19 0.59 12.54
C PHE A 64 0.45 -0.30 11.54
N TYR A 65 -0.81 -0.63 11.79
CA TYR A 65 -1.63 -1.40 10.85
C TYR A 65 -1.83 -0.68 9.52
N ALA A 66 -2.08 0.62 9.54
CA ALA A 66 -2.21 1.43 8.33
C ALA A 66 -0.90 1.43 7.51
N SER A 67 0.24 1.63 8.18
CA SER A 67 1.56 1.59 7.55
C SER A 67 1.84 0.24 6.92
N MET A 68 1.64 -0.86 7.67
CA MET A 68 1.87 -2.22 7.16
C MET A 68 0.94 -2.54 5.99
N SER A 69 -0.34 -2.14 6.06
CA SER A 69 -1.31 -2.37 4.99
C SER A 69 -0.99 -1.60 3.71
N LEU A 70 -0.57 -0.35 3.84
CA LEU A 70 -0.12 0.48 2.73
C LEU A 70 1.17 -0.03 2.13
N TRP A 71 2.10 -0.54 2.96
CA TRP A 71 3.33 -1.15 2.50
C TRP A 71 3.05 -2.41 1.68
N THR A 72 2.26 -3.35 2.22
CA THR A 72 1.94 -4.60 1.51
C THR A 72 1.13 -4.35 0.25
N GLY A 73 0.11 -3.50 0.32
CA GLY A 73 -0.72 -3.15 -0.84
C GLY A 73 0.05 -2.37 -1.91
N GLY A 74 0.92 -1.45 -1.49
CA GLY A 74 1.82 -0.71 -2.38
C GLY A 74 2.82 -1.63 -3.06
N PHE A 75 3.49 -2.49 -2.30
CA PHE A 75 4.48 -3.43 -2.83
C PHE A 75 3.85 -4.41 -3.83
N ILE A 76 2.73 -5.04 -3.49
CA ILE A 76 2.03 -5.96 -4.40
C ILE A 76 1.47 -5.20 -5.61
N GLY A 77 0.90 -4.01 -5.38
CA GLY A 77 0.45 -3.12 -6.45
C GLY A 77 1.56 -2.75 -7.43
N PHE A 78 2.80 -2.60 -6.96
CA PHE A 78 3.98 -2.33 -7.79
C PHE A 78 4.27 -3.51 -8.73
N PHE A 79 4.27 -4.74 -8.23
CA PHE A 79 4.44 -5.94 -9.08
C PHE A 79 3.33 -6.08 -10.12
N PHE A 80 2.07 -5.84 -9.74
CA PHE A 80 0.97 -5.80 -10.72
C PHE A 80 1.17 -4.71 -11.77
N SER A 81 1.65 -3.54 -11.36
CA SER A 81 1.98 -2.45 -12.27
C SER A 81 3.11 -2.82 -13.23
N ILE A 82 4.16 -3.53 -12.78
CA ILE A 82 5.19 -4.09 -13.66
C ILE A 82 4.55 -5.03 -14.68
N TYR A 83 3.73 -5.98 -14.23
CA TYR A 83 3.07 -6.95 -15.10
C TYR A 83 2.22 -6.27 -16.19
N PHE A 84 1.37 -5.31 -15.80
CA PHE A 84 0.53 -4.58 -16.76
C PHE A 84 1.35 -3.67 -17.69
N TYR A 85 2.43 -3.06 -17.19
CA TYR A 85 3.32 -2.25 -18.02
C TYR A 85 4.05 -3.10 -19.06
N SER A 86 4.60 -4.25 -18.65
CA SER A 86 5.30 -5.18 -19.55
C SER A 86 4.40 -5.80 -20.61
N LYS A 87 3.11 -6.04 -20.31
CA LYS A 87 2.15 -6.59 -21.29
C LYS A 87 1.69 -5.58 -22.34
N ARG A 88 1.96 -4.28 -22.12
CA ARG A 88 1.55 -3.19 -23.01
C ARG A 88 2.69 -2.66 -23.90
N ARG A 89 3.94 -3.03 -23.62
CA ARG A 89 5.07 -2.87 -24.54
C ARG A 89 5.12 -4.06 -25.48
#